data_AF-A0A5N6RBE3-F1
#
_entry.id   AF-A0A5N6RBE3-F1
#
_cell.length_a   1.000
_cell.length_b   1.000
_cell.length_c   1.000
_cell.angle_alpha   90.00
_cell.angle_beta   90.00
_cell.angle_gamma   90.00
#
_symmetry.space_group_name_H-M   'P 1'
#
loop_
_entity.id
_entity.type
_entity.pdbx_description
1 polymer ?
#
loop_
_entity_poly.entity_id
_entity_poly.type
_entity_poly.pdbx_seq_one_letter_code
_entity_poly.pdbx_strand_id
1 'polypeptide(L)'
;MSPNVSQNGNKKSLETSGSIFEIEDFDVLTSLERPRPVSVERVRSFDERSFSELSISLSPRAFGRNSDSSTHITDHLEYPLSSPHRRSGFNTPGSNCHFESHPLVADAWEALRRSLVYFRGQPVGTIAAVDHSVEDLNYDQVFVRDFVPSALAFLMNGEDEIVRNFLLKTLRLQSWEKRIDQFKLGEGVMPASFKVLHDPKRNNDTLIADFGESAIGRVAPVDSGFWWIILLRAYTKHTGDSSLAELPECQNGMRLILSLCLSEGFDTFPTLLCADGCCMIDRKMGIYGYPIEIQALFFMALRCARLLLKQDGEGKEFVDLIGNRLHALSFHMRSYFWLDLKQLNDIYRYKTEEYSHTALNKFNVMPDSLPDWVFDFMPSRGGYFIGNVSPARMDFRWFCLGNCVAILSSLATPEQSAAIMDLIEARWEELVGEMPLKICYPAIEGHQWRIITGCDPKNTRWSYHNGGSWPGELLLLSFSSNHGRI
;
A
#
# COMPACT_ATOMS: atom_id res chain seq x y z
N MET A 1 -53.88 48.67 -47.84
CA MET A 1 -55.23 49.19 -47.48
C MET A 1 -55.18 49.69 -46.05
N SER A 2 -55.87 50.80 -45.82
CA SER A 2 -55.76 51.79 -44.74
C SER A 2 -55.96 51.29 -43.28
N PRO A 3 -55.60 52.12 -42.26
CA PRO A 3 -55.39 51.76 -40.86
C PRO A 3 -56.58 52.14 -39.92
N ASN A 4 -56.48 51.82 -38.62
CA ASN A 4 -57.06 52.50 -37.44
C ASN A 4 -56.72 51.66 -36.18
N VAL A 5 -56.04 52.10 -35.10
CA VAL A 5 -56.18 53.22 -34.14
C VAL A 5 -57.20 52.95 -33.01
N SER A 6 -56.71 53.17 -31.76
CA SER A 6 -57.39 53.47 -30.47
C SER A 6 -58.18 52.35 -29.75
N GLN A 7 -57.83 51.96 -28.51
CA GLN A 7 -57.84 52.62 -27.17
C GLN A 7 -59.13 52.37 -26.35
N ASN A 8 -58.95 52.39 -25.02
CA ASN A 8 -59.91 52.31 -23.89
C ASN A 8 -60.19 50.89 -23.37
N GLY A 9 -60.18 50.59 -22.06
CA GLY A 9 -60.03 51.43 -20.87
C GLY A 9 -60.95 50.95 -19.73
N ASN A 10 -60.35 50.70 -18.55
CA ASN A 10 -60.92 50.92 -17.19
C ASN A 10 -62.09 50.06 -16.64
N LYS A 11 -61.86 49.27 -15.56
CA LYS A 11 -62.27 49.57 -14.15
C LYS A 11 -62.18 48.37 -13.15
N LYS A 12 -61.40 48.60 -12.08
CA LYS A 12 -61.51 48.31 -10.62
C LYS A 12 -62.50 47.26 -10.05
N SER A 13 -61.99 46.37 -9.17
CA SER A 13 -62.26 46.27 -7.69
C SER A 13 -61.39 45.13 -7.07
N LEU A 14 -60.52 45.35 -6.07
CA LEU A 14 -60.66 45.06 -4.61
C LEU A 14 -61.23 43.64 -4.32
N GLU A 15 -60.60 42.69 -3.62
CA GLU A 15 -59.97 42.73 -2.28
C GLU A 15 -59.05 41.50 -1.98
N THR A 16 -57.97 41.78 -1.23
CA THR A 16 -57.28 41.01 -0.14
C THR A 16 -57.12 39.48 -0.16
N SER A 17 -55.85 39.02 -0.15
CA SER A 17 -55.28 38.12 0.89
C SER A 17 -53.76 37.93 0.74
N GLY A 18 -53.02 38.21 1.83
CA GLY A 18 -51.79 37.49 2.23
C GLY A 18 -50.45 37.92 1.63
N SER A 19 -49.76 38.85 2.31
CA SER A 19 -48.34 39.14 2.16
C SER A 19 -47.49 38.21 3.06
N ILE A 20 -46.33 37.76 2.56
CA ILE A 20 -45.07 37.58 3.30
C ILE A 20 -43.98 37.43 2.23
N PHE A 21 -43.30 38.52 1.92
CA PHE A 21 -41.93 38.57 1.38
C PHE A 21 -41.50 40.03 1.43
N GLU A 22 -40.82 40.41 2.50
CA GLU A 22 -39.87 41.52 2.59
C GLU A 22 -39.31 41.52 4.02
N ILE A 23 -37.99 41.42 4.14
CA ILE A 23 -37.11 42.11 5.10
C ILE A 23 -35.68 41.74 4.67
N GLU A 24 -35.03 42.64 3.95
CA GLU A 24 -33.61 42.92 4.11
C GLU A 24 -33.52 44.14 5.04
N ASP A 25 -32.68 44.09 6.07
CA ASP A 25 -31.61 45.07 6.25
C ASP A 25 -30.78 44.81 7.52
N PHE A 26 -29.47 44.68 7.28
CA PHE A 26 -28.34 45.31 7.99
C PHE A 26 -28.51 45.71 9.48
N ASP A 27 -27.79 45.01 10.37
CA ASP A 27 -26.85 45.60 11.37
C ASP A 27 -26.43 44.57 12.44
N VAL A 28 -25.53 43.64 12.10
CA VAL A 28 -24.84 42.81 13.11
C VAL A 28 -23.37 42.61 12.71
N LEU A 29 -22.61 43.70 12.65
CA LEU A 29 -21.15 43.66 12.49
C LEU A 29 -20.36 44.40 13.58
N THR A 30 -21.00 44.68 14.73
CA THR A 30 -20.34 45.36 15.86
C THR A 30 -20.80 44.79 17.20
N SER A 31 -20.37 43.58 17.55
CA SER A 31 -20.21 43.14 18.95
C SER A 31 -19.61 41.73 19.04
N LEU A 32 -18.29 41.62 18.89
CA LEU A 32 -17.54 40.46 19.37
C LEU A 32 -16.44 40.96 20.30
N GLU A 33 -16.77 41.07 21.59
CA GLU A 33 -15.78 41.22 22.66
C GLU A 33 -15.07 39.88 22.94
N ARG A 34 -13.77 39.99 23.24
CA ARG A 34 -12.79 38.91 23.50
C ARG A 34 -13.28 37.80 24.44
N PRO A 35 -12.90 36.53 24.22
CA PRO A 35 -13.04 35.49 25.24
C PRO A 35 -11.93 35.56 26.30
N ARG A 36 -12.31 35.42 27.58
CA ARG A 36 -11.44 35.22 28.75
C ARG A 36 -11.03 33.74 28.87
N PRO A 37 -9.86 33.42 29.46
CA PRO A 37 -9.34 32.05 29.49
C PRO A 37 -10.02 31.22 30.59
N VAL A 38 -10.46 30.01 30.24
CA VAL A 38 -10.90 28.97 31.18
C VAL A 38 -9.77 27.98 31.38
N SER A 39 -9.31 27.85 32.62
CA SER A 39 -8.31 26.88 33.06
C SER A 39 -8.94 25.50 33.22
N VAL A 40 -8.40 24.49 32.53
CA VAL A 40 -8.67 23.08 32.83
C VAL A 40 -7.34 22.41 33.09
N GLU A 41 -7.20 21.88 34.31
CA GLU A 41 -6.01 21.19 34.82
C GLU A 41 -5.69 19.93 34.00
N ARG A 42 -4.46 19.86 33.48
CA ARG A 42 -3.89 18.64 32.92
C ARG A 42 -3.42 17.73 34.06
N VAL A 43 -4.21 16.69 34.36
CA VAL A 43 -3.68 15.51 35.06
C VAL A 43 -2.82 14.73 34.08
N ARG A 44 -1.51 14.75 34.30
CA ARG A 44 -0.51 13.96 33.55
C ARG A 44 -0.63 12.49 33.94
N SER A 45 -1.08 11.63 33.02
CA SER A 45 -0.75 10.21 33.06
C SER A 45 0.64 10.03 32.44
N PHE A 46 1.55 9.49 33.25
CA PHE A 46 2.90 9.08 32.87
C PHE A 46 2.82 7.98 31.80
N ASP A 47 3.43 8.21 30.64
CA ASP A 47 4.26 7.24 29.90
C ASP A 47 4.79 7.89 28.62
N GLU A 48 5.85 8.68 28.77
CA GLU A 48 6.80 8.96 27.70
C GLU A 48 8.20 8.96 28.30
N ARG A 49 8.94 7.86 28.10
CA ARG A 49 10.40 7.92 28.07
C ARG A 49 10.86 7.80 26.64
N SER A 50 11.40 8.90 26.16
CA SER A 50 12.25 9.05 24.99
C SER A 50 13.26 7.90 24.88
N PHE A 51 13.23 7.17 23.76
CA PHE A 51 14.29 6.23 23.35
C PHE A 51 15.40 6.97 22.59
N SER A 52 16.00 7.95 23.26
CA SER A 52 17.24 8.59 22.84
C SER A 52 18.04 8.78 24.12
N GLU A 53 19.26 8.23 24.18
CA GLU A 53 20.17 8.18 25.34
C GLU A 53 20.11 6.94 26.26
N LEU A 54 20.42 5.76 25.72
CA LEU A 54 21.09 4.70 26.50
C LEU A 54 22.15 3.99 25.64
N SER A 55 23.20 4.75 25.28
CA SER A 55 24.50 4.19 24.95
C SER A 55 25.53 4.95 25.77
N ILE A 56 26.34 4.21 26.53
CA ILE A 56 27.35 4.66 27.51
C ILE A 56 26.81 4.63 28.96
N SER A 57 26.82 3.45 29.56
CA SER A 57 27.25 3.30 30.95
C SER A 57 28.14 2.06 31.07
N LEU A 58 29.43 2.32 31.25
CA LEU A 58 30.40 1.37 31.77
C LEU A 58 30.02 1.04 33.22
N SER A 59 30.15 -0.22 33.63
CA SER A 59 30.20 -0.58 35.05
C SER A 59 31.32 -1.57 35.33
N PRO A 60 31.89 -1.55 36.54
CA PRO A 60 33.31 -1.81 36.77
C PRO A 60 33.59 -3.24 37.23
N ARG A 61 34.85 -3.65 37.02
CA ARG A 61 35.49 -4.87 37.52
C ARG A 61 35.40 -5.03 39.04
N ALA A 62 35.23 -6.28 39.51
CA ALA A 62 35.96 -6.84 40.66
C ALA A 62 35.72 -8.37 40.88
N PHE A 63 36.83 -9.12 40.73
CA PHE A 63 37.31 -10.30 41.50
C PHE A 63 36.60 -11.68 41.56
N GLY A 64 37.41 -12.72 41.30
CA GLY A 64 37.23 -14.14 41.71
C GLY A 64 37.67 -15.17 40.66
N ARG A 65 38.98 -15.40 40.41
CA ARG A 65 39.90 -16.43 40.98
C ARG A 65 39.70 -17.88 40.44
N ASN A 66 40.84 -18.52 40.16
CA ASN A 66 41.15 -19.92 39.75
C ASN A 66 41.28 -20.14 38.23
N SER A 67 42.47 -20.29 37.64
CA SER A 67 43.53 -21.32 37.76
C SER A 67 43.19 -22.64 37.06
N ASP A 68 43.80 -22.86 35.89
CA ASP A 68 44.66 -24.01 35.55
C ASP A 68 44.93 -24.01 34.03
N SER A 69 46.17 -23.70 33.62
CA SER A 69 47.22 -24.67 33.21
C SER A 69 46.88 -25.34 31.87
N SER A 70 47.47 -24.84 30.77
CA SER A 70 48.66 -25.40 30.07
C SER A 70 48.23 -26.39 28.97
N THR A 71 48.77 -26.47 27.75
CA THR A 71 50.13 -26.35 27.23
C THR A 71 50.12 -26.23 25.69
N HIS A 72 51.12 -25.49 25.18
CA HIS A 72 51.88 -25.59 23.91
C HIS A 72 51.36 -26.45 22.73
N ILE A 73 51.47 -25.95 21.50
CA ILE A 73 52.65 -26.13 20.61
C ILE A 73 52.44 -25.31 19.32
N THR A 74 53.49 -24.57 18.98
CA THR A 74 53.75 -23.80 17.76
C THR A 74 54.10 -24.69 16.56
N ASP A 75 53.72 -24.31 15.34
CA ASP A 75 54.70 -24.27 14.24
C ASP A 75 54.27 -23.36 13.08
N HIS A 76 55.25 -22.59 12.61
CA HIS A 76 55.24 -21.61 11.54
C HIS A 76 55.36 -22.28 10.16
N LEU A 77 54.78 -21.68 9.10
CA LEU A 77 55.55 -21.34 7.88
C LEU A 77 54.78 -20.38 6.92
N GLU A 78 55.42 -19.22 6.74
CA GLU A 78 55.48 -18.19 5.69
C GLU A 78 54.46 -18.03 4.52
N TYR A 79 53.98 -16.77 4.45
CA TYR A 79 53.36 -15.90 3.42
C TYR A 79 53.96 -15.96 1.97
N PRO A 80 53.39 -15.31 0.89
CA PRO A 80 52.72 -14.00 0.91
C PRO A 80 51.60 -13.61 -0.10
N LEU A 81 50.85 -12.56 0.30
CA LEU A 81 50.19 -11.47 -0.45
C LEU A 81 48.81 -11.66 -1.13
N SER A 82 47.78 -11.00 -0.56
CA SER A 82 46.93 -10.00 -1.25
C SER A 82 46.00 -9.22 -0.29
N SER A 83 46.30 -7.93 -0.12
CA SER A 83 45.54 -6.70 0.24
C SER A 83 44.26 -6.67 1.13
N PRO A 84 44.01 -5.52 1.82
CA PRO A 84 43.38 -5.49 3.13
C PRO A 84 41.85 -5.35 3.09
N HIS A 85 41.17 -6.28 3.78
CA HIS A 85 39.78 -6.15 4.16
C HIS A 85 39.60 -5.08 5.23
N ARG A 86 38.67 -4.14 4.99
CA ARG A 86 38.13 -3.25 6.03
C ARG A 86 37.36 -4.10 7.04
N ARG A 87 37.91 -4.19 8.26
CA ARG A 87 37.22 -4.73 9.45
C ARG A 87 36.02 -3.85 9.80
N SER A 88 34.81 -4.40 9.74
CA SER A 88 33.68 -3.91 10.52
C SER A 88 33.58 -4.71 11.83
N GLY A 89 33.12 -4.03 12.89
CA GLY A 89 33.24 -4.46 14.27
C GLY A 89 32.37 -5.66 14.66
N PHE A 90 32.87 -6.37 15.67
CA PHE A 90 32.22 -7.46 16.39
C PHE A 90 30.82 -7.06 16.91
N ASN A 91 29.77 -7.71 16.38
CA ASN A 91 28.57 -8.22 17.08
C ASN A 91 27.41 -8.54 16.11
N THR A 92 27.68 -9.29 15.04
CA THR A 92 26.64 -9.92 14.22
C THR A 92 26.99 -11.40 14.10
N PRO A 93 26.09 -12.36 14.36
CA PRO A 93 26.34 -13.74 14.00
C PRO A 93 26.47 -13.78 12.47
N GLY A 94 27.67 -13.97 11.97
CA GLY A 94 27.88 -14.27 10.56
C GLY A 94 27.17 -15.58 10.27
N SER A 95 26.07 -15.53 9.53
CA SER A 95 25.40 -16.71 9.01
C SER A 95 26.24 -17.28 7.87
N ASN A 96 27.34 -17.95 8.20
CA ASN A 96 27.92 -18.96 7.32
C ASN A 96 27.06 -20.23 7.45
N CYS A 97 25.81 -20.11 7.01
CA CYS A 97 24.92 -21.24 6.80
C CYS A 97 25.09 -21.61 5.32
N HIS A 98 25.99 -22.54 5.00
CA HIS A 98 25.95 -23.22 3.71
C HIS A 98 24.67 -24.06 3.66
N PHE A 99 23.54 -23.43 3.35
CA PHE A 99 22.43 -24.14 2.77
C PHE A 99 22.87 -24.53 1.35
N GLU A 100 23.03 -25.83 1.08
CA GLU A 100 23.05 -26.29 -0.30
C GLU A 100 21.74 -25.82 -0.94
N SER A 101 21.85 -24.91 -1.91
CA SER A 101 20.70 -24.42 -2.65
C SER A 101 20.08 -25.59 -3.40
N HIS A 102 18.83 -25.93 -3.08
CA HIS A 102 18.06 -26.95 -3.80
C HIS A 102 18.18 -26.70 -5.32
N PRO A 103 18.37 -27.72 -6.18
CA PRO A 103 18.62 -27.52 -7.62
C PRO A 103 17.61 -26.60 -8.32
N LEU A 104 16.33 -26.68 -7.90
CA LEU A 104 15.26 -25.80 -8.39
C LEU A 104 15.53 -24.30 -8.19
N VAL A 105 16.37 -23.90 -7.24
CA VAL A 105 16.78 -22.50 -7.04
C VAL A 105 17.62 -22.01 -8.22
N ALA A 106 18.50 -22.85 -8.75
CA ALA A 106 19.28 -22.52 -9.95
C ALA A 106 18.36 -22.42 -11.18
N ASP A 107 17.44 -23.36 -11.36
CA ASP A 107 16.46 -23.33 -12.45
C ASP A 107 15.56 -22.08 -12.39
N ALA A 108 15.14 -21.68 -11.18
CA ALA A 108 14.38 -20.45 -10.96
C ALA A 108 15.19 -19.19 -11.31
N TRP A 109 16.48 -19.15 -10.97
CA TRP A 109 17.38 -18.07 -11.37
C TRP A 109 17.58 -17.99 -12.89
N GLU A 110 17.71 -19.14 -13.56
CA GLU A 110 17.77 -19.18 -15.02
C GLU A 110 16.48 -18.66 -15.66
N ALA A 111 15.32 -19.06 -15.14
CA ALA A 111 14.03 -18.57 -15.60
C ALA A 111 13.89 -17.05 -15.40
N LEU A 112 14.27 -16.54 -14.22
CA LEU A 112 14.29 -15.10 -13.92
C LEU A 112 15.19 -14.33 -14.89
N ARG A 113 16.41 -14.83 -15.16
CA ARG A 113 17.33 -14.20 -16.11
C ARG A 113 16.83 -14.22 -17.55
N ARG A 114 16.11 -15.28 -17.97
CA ARG A 114 15.46 -15.33 -19.29
C ARG A 114 14.33 -14.30 -19.44
N SER A 115 13.72 -13.86 -18.33
CA SER A 115 12.65 -12.86 -18.36
C SER A 115 13.14 -11.41 -18.47
N LEU A 116 14.45 -11.16 -18.49
CA LEU A 116 15.03 -9.82 -18.52
C LEU A 116 14.64 -9.03 -19.78
N VAL A 117 14.23 -7.79 -19.57
CA VAL A 117 13.95 -6.82 -20.63
C VAL A 117 15.09 -5.83 -20.70
N TYR A 118 15.60 -5.62 -21.92
CA TYR A 118 16.68 -4.68 -22.19
C TYR A 118 16.17 -3.47 -22.98
N PHE A 119 16.65 -2.28 -22.61
CA PHE A 119 16.47 -1.06 -23.38
C PHE A 119 17.84 -0.45 -23.65
N ARG A 120 18.26 -0.42 -24.91
CA ARG A 120 19.57 0.08 -25.37
C ARG A 120 20.73 -0.63 -24.66
N GLY A 121 20.61 -1.94 -24.50
CA GLY A 121 21.60 -2.79 -23.84
C GLY A 121 21.60 -2.76 -22.31
N GLN A 122 20.77 -1.92 -21.68
CA GLN A 122 20.63 -1.87 -20.22
C GLN A 122 19.44 -2.71 -19.75
N PRO A 123 19.59 -3.53 -18.69
CA PRO A 123 18.45 -4.24 -18.12
C PRO A 123 17.52 -3.23 -17.43
N VAL A 124 16.23 -3.26 -17.75
CA VAL A 124 15.24 -2.29 -17.27
C VAL A 124 14.03 -2.92 -16.58
N GLY A 125 13.96 -4.25 -16.50
CA GLY A 125 12.85 -4.94 -15.85
C GLY A 125 12.80 -6.42 -16.21
N THR A 126 11.72 -7.09 -15.80
CA THR A 126 11.39 -8.47 -16.18
C THR A 126 9.99 -8.52 -16.79
N ILE A 127 9.79 -9.32 -17.85
CA ILE A 127 8.45 -9.54 -18.41
C ILE A 127 7.55 -10.30 -17.43
N ALA A 128 6.24 -10.10 -17.51
CA ALA A 128 5.27 -10.73 -16.62
C ALA A 128 5.16 -12.25 -16.85
N ALA A 129 5.23 -12.72 -18.09
CA ALA A 129 5.28 -14.15 -18.39
C ALA A 129 6.22 -14.47 -19.56
N VAL A 130 6.95 -15.58 -19.42
CA VAL A 130 7.69 -16.22 -20.52
C VAL A 130 6.84 -17.39 -21.01
N ASP A 131 5.73 -17.09 -21.70
CA ASP A 131 4.85 -18.10 -22.28
C ASP A 131 4.78 -17.89 -23.80
N HIS A 132 4.99 -18.97 -24.57
CA HIS A 132 4.93 -18.95 -26.03
C HIS A 132 3.68 -19.66 -26.57
N SER A 133 2.82 -20.16 -25.68
CA SER A 133 1.67 -21.00 -26.02
C SER A 133 0.34 -20.24 -26.12
N VAL A 134 0.28 -18.99 -25.65
CA VAL A 134 -0.91 -18.13 -25.65
C VAL A 134 -0.59 -16.84 -26.40
N GLU A 135 -1.61 -16.19 -26.99
CA GLU A 135 -1.43 -14.84 -27.54
C GLU A 135 -0.98 -13.88 -26.44
N ASP A 136 0.15 -13.21 -26.68
CA ASP A 136 0.72 -12.18 -25.81
C ASP A 136 -0.21 -10.96 -25.78
N LEU A 137 -1.17 -10.94 -24.84
CA LEU A 137 -2.03 -9.77 -24.60
C LEU A 137 -1.20 -8.60 -24.07
N ASN A 138 -0.91 -8.65 -22.77
CA ASN A 138 -0.08 -7.69 -22.05
C ASN A 138 0.98 -8.37 -21.19
N TYR A 139 1.04 -9.71 -21.18
CA TYR A 139 2.00 -10.47 -20.38
C TYR A 139 3.45 -10.37 -20.90
N ASP A 140 3.64 -9.79 -22.10
CA ASP A 140 4.92 -9.41 -22.69
C ASP A 140 5.51 -8.10 -22.11
N GLN A 141 4.77 -7.42 -21.23
CA GLN A 141 5.15 -6.14 -20.66
C GLN A 141 5.82 -6.29 -19.28
N VAL A 142 6.56 -5.25 -18.88
CA VAL A 142 7.10 -5.09 -17.53
C VAL A 142 6.07 -4.37 -16.67
N PHE A 143 5.41 -5.08 -15.77
CA PHE A 143 4.51 -4.48 -14.78
C PHE A 143 5.27 -4.00 -13.56
N VAL A 144 4.81 -2.89 -12.98
CA VAL A 144 5.45 -2.33 -11.77
C VAL A 144 5.36 -3.31 -10.61
N ARG A 145 4.17 -3.86 -10.35
CA ARG A 145 3.93 -4.81 -9.24
C ARG A 145 4.67 -6.14 -9.44
N ASP A 146 4.70 -6.66 -10.67
CA ASP A 146 5.35 -7.95 -10.99
C ASP A 146 6.88 -7.84 -10.90
N PHE A 147 7.43 -6.65 -11.17
CA PHE A 147 8.87 -6.43 -11.05
C PHE A 147 9.35 -6.30 -9.60
N VAL A 148 8.49 -5.98 -8.62
CA VAL A 148 8.90 -5.84 -7.21
C VAL A 148 9.61 -7.10 -6.67
N PRO A 149 9.05 -8.32 -6.76
CA PRO A 149 9.74 -9.52 -6.29
C PRO A 149 11.05 -9.79 -7.06
N SER A 150 11.07 -9.60 -8.39
CA SER A 150 12.29 -9.71 -9.20
C SER A 150 13.37 -8.74 -8.73
N ALA A 151 13.00 -7.47 -8.50
CA ALA A 151 13.89 -6.43 -8.04
C ALA A 151 14.48 -6.75 -6.65
N LEU A 152 13.67 -7.26 -5.73
CA LEU A 152 14.14 -7.71 -4.42
C LEU A 152 15.12 -8.88 -4.54
N ALA A 153 14.87 -9.84 -5.43
CA ALA A 153 15.79 -10.95 -5.69
C ALA A 153 17.14 -10.45 -6.25
N PHE A 154 17.12 -9.56 -7.24
CA PHE A 154 18.34 -8.96 -7.80
C PHE A 154 19.10 -8.12 -6.78
N LEU A 155 18.41 -7.31 -5.97
CA LEU A 155 19.04 -6.59 -4.85
C LEU A 155 19.71 -7.58 -3.90
N MET A 156 19.01 -8.62 -3.42
CA MET A 156 19.59 -9.61 -2.52
C MET A 156 20.79 -10.36 -3.12
N ASN A 157 20.85 -10.48 -4.45
CA ASN A 157 21.98 -11.05 -5.18
C ASN A 157 23.13 -10.06 -5.47
N GLY A 158 22.98 -8.79 -5.09
CA GLY A 158 23.96 -7.72 -5.35
C GLY A 158 23.97 -7.21 -6.79
N GLU A 159 22.92 -7.49 -7.58
CA GLU A 159 22.74 -7.02 -8.96
C GLU A 159 21.79 -5.80 -8.98
N ASP A 160 22.23 -4.66 -8.45
CA ASP A 160 21.38 -3.48 -8.20
C ASP A 160 21.09 -2.62 -9.45
N GLU A 161 21.89 -2.76 -10.52
CA GLU A 161 21.82 -1.94 -11.72
C GLU A 161 20.44 -1.99 -12.40
N ILE A 162 19.84 -3.18 -12.50
CA ILE A 162 18.51 -3.36 -13.10
C ILE A 162 17.43 -2.57 -12.35
N VAL A 163 17.52 -2.54 -11.02
CA VAL A 163 16.54 -1.84 -10.17
C VAL A 163 16.70 -0.33 -10.32
N ARG A 164 17.95 0.16 -10.32
CA ARG A 164 18.26 1.57 -10.60
C ARG A 164 17.71 1.99 -11.96
N ASN A 165 17.94 1.19 -13.00
CA ASN A 165 17.48 1.48 -14.35
C ASN A 165 15.96 1.47 -14.43
N PHE A 166 15.29 0.47 -13.85
CA PHE A 166 13.83 0.42 -13.76
C PHE A 166 13.25 1.69 -13.12
N LEU A 167 13.75 2.08 -11.93
CA LEU A 167 13.27 3.26 -11.20
C LEU A 167 13.38 4.54 -12.03
N LEU A 168 14.51 4.75 -12.71
CA LEU A 168 14.73 5.92 -13.56
C LEU A 168 13.90 5.90 -14.85
N LYS A 169 13.67 4.72 -15.45
CA LYS A 169 12.83 4.60 -16.64
C LYS A 169 11.37 4.84 -16.32
N THR A 170 10.84 4.24 -15.27
CA THR A 170 9.45 4.47 -14.86
C THR A 170 9.20 5.91 -14.42
N LEU A 171 10.18 6.55 -13.77
CA LEU A 171 10.14 7.99 -13.48
C LEU A 171 10.11 8.85 -14.75
N ARG A 172 10.88 8.48 -15.79
CA ARG A 172 10.79 9.15 -17.09
C ARG A 172 9.42 8.97 -17.75
N LEU A 173 8.77 7.81 -17.57
CA LEU A 173 7.41 7.59 -18.06
C LEU A 173 6.39 8.44 -17.28
N GLN A 174 6.61 8.63 -15.98
CA GLN A 174 5.78 9.53 -15.16
C GLN A 174 5.76 10.97 -15.72
N SER A 175 6.85 11.45 -16.30
CA SER A 175 6.90 12.82 -16.85
C SER A 175 6.18 12.97 -18.20
N TRP A 176 5.59 11.91 -18.76
CA TRP A 176 4.89 11.98 -20.04
C TRP A 176 3.55 12.69 -19.90
N GLU A 177 3.12 13.33 -20.99
CA GLU A 177 1.74 13.79 -21.10
C GLU A 177 0.85 12.57 -21.32
N LYS A 178 -0.02 12.27 -20.36
CA LYS A 178 -0.93 11.12 -20.42
C LYS A 178 -2.35 11.61 -20.62
N ARG A 179 -3.06 11.02 -21.58
CA ARG A 179 -4.44 11.38 -21.90
C ARG A 179 -5.26 10.12 -22.12
N ILE A 180 -6.47 10.11 -21.56
CA ILE A 180 -7.52 9.14 -21.88
C ILE A 180 -8.64 9.92 -22.56
N ASP A 181 -8.84 9.68 -23.85
CA ASP A 181 -9.75 10.43 -24.70
C ASP A 181 -9.50 11.96 -24.61
N GLN A 182 -10.40 12.71 -23.95
CA GLN A 182 -10.32 14.16 -23.77
C GLN A 182 -9.85 14.57 -22.36
N PHE A 183 -9.44 13.63 -21.52
CA PHE A 183 -9.04 13.88 -20.14
C PHE A 183 -7.52 13.71 -19.95
N LYS A 184 -6.86 14.75 -19.45
CA LYS A 184 -5.43 14.70 -19.07
C LYS A 184 -5.32 14.08 -17.67
N LEU A 185 -4.52 13.02 -17.54
CA LEU A 185 -4.28 12.39 -16.23
C LEU A 185 -3.39 13.24 -15.34
N GLY A 186 -3.42 12.95 -14.03
CA GLY A 186 -2.55 13.57 -13.04
C GLY A 186 -1.07 13.38 -13.35
N GLU A 187 -0.26 14.39 -13.06
CA GLU A 187 1.17 14.39 -13.39
C GLU A 187 1.93 13.28 -12.65
N GLY A 188 1.55 12.99 -11.40
CA GLY A 188 2.15 11.95 -10.58
C GLY A 188 1.77 10.50 -10.95
N VAL A 189 0.85 10.28 -11.89
CA VAL A 189 0.37 8.92 -12.22
C VAL A 189 1.52 8.07 -12.75
N MET A 190 1.78 6.94 -12.11
CA MET A 190 2.74 5.94 -12.57
C MET A 190 2.06 4.96 -13.53
N PRO A 191 2.77 4.41 -14.53
CA PRO A 191 2.19 3.42 -15.42
C PRO A 191 1.90 2.10 -14.68
N ALA A 192 0.94 1.33 -15.19
CA ALA A 192 0.73 -0.07 -14.78
C ALA A 192 1.90 -0.93 -15.27
N SER A 193 2.23 -0.76 -16.55
CA SER A 193 3.25 -1.51 -17.26
C SER A 193 3.91 -0.69 -18.37
N PHE A 194 5.03 -1.20 -18.88
CA PHE A 194 5.63 -0.69 -20.11
C PHE A 194 6.27 -1.82 -20.92
N LYS A 195 6.46 -1.58 -22.21
CA LYS A 195 7.18 -2.47 -23.12
C LYS A 195 8.22 -1.75 -23.94
N VAL A 196 9.24 -2.51 -24.35
CA VAL A 196 10.28 -2.05 -25.27
C VAL A 196 9.96 -2.59 -26.66
N LEU A 197 9.79 -1.69 -27.63
CA LEU A 197 9.73 -2.07 -29.04
C LEU A 197 11.09 -1.82 -29.69
N HIS A 198 11.67 -2.89 -30.24
CA HIS A 198 12.90 -2.81 -31.02
C HIS A 198 12.57 -2.64 -32.51
N ASP A 199 13.06 -1.57 -33.13
CA ASP A 199 13.04 -1.43 -34.58
C ASP A 199 14.37 -1.96 -35.17
N PRO A 200 14.38 -3.17 -35.77
CA PRO A 200 15.60 -3.78 -36.30
C PRO A 200 16.14 -3.03 -37.53
N LYS A 201 15.33 -2.23 -38.23
CA LYS A 201 15.77 -1.46 -39.40
C LYS A 201 16.50 -0.19 -38.99
N ARG A 202 16.03 0.46 -37.92
CA ARG A 202 16.61 1.71 -37.38
C ARG A 202 17.59 1.47 -36.25
N ASN A 203 17.71 0.23 -35.77
CA ASN A 203 18.46 -0.15 -34.58
C ASN A 203 18.17 0.78 -33.39
N ASN A 204 16.87 1.04 -33.14
CA ASN A 204 16.43 1.97 -32.12
C ASN A 204 15.31 1.35 -31.29
N ASP A 205 15.43 1.52 -29.98
CA ASP A 205 14.44 1.06 -29.01
C ASP A 205 13.51 2.21 -28.63
N THR A 206 12.21 1.93 -28.60
CA THR A 206 11.18 2.84 -28.09
C THR A 206 10.46 2.22 -26.90
N LEU A 207 10.10 3.05 -25.94
CA LEU A 207 9.26 2.65 -24.81
C LEU A 207 7.81 2.96 -25.14
N ILE A 208 6.90 2.08 -24.74
CA ILE A 208 5.46 2.32 -24.70
C ILE A 208 5.00 1.99 -23.30
N ALA A 209 4.25 2.89 -22.67
CA ALA A 209 3.70 2.69 -21.34
C ALA A 209 2.18 2.59 -21.41
N ASP A 210 1.58 1.87 -20.48
CA ASP A 210 0.15 1.81 -20.26
C ASP A 210 -0.18 2.41 -18.90
N PHE A 211 -0.95 3.49 -18.87
CA PHE A 211 -1.43 4.16 -17.66
C PHE A 211 -2.88 3.78 -17.32
N GLY A 212 -3.45 2.81 -18.03
CA GLY A 212 -4.85 2.38 -17.92
C GLY A 212 -5.66 2.65 -19.19
N GLU A 213 -5.11 3.37 -20.18
CA GLU A 213 -5.78 3.63 -21.45
C GLU A 213 -5.97 2.36 -22.30
N SER A 214 -5.03 1.42 -22.21
CA SER A 214 -5.07 0.15 -22.94
C SER A 214 -5.53 -1.01 -22.05
N ALA A 215 -5.57 -0.80 -20.72
CA ALA A 215 -5.99 -1.78 -19.75
C ALA A 215 -7.46 -2.21 -19.95
N ILE A 216 -7.72 -3.51 -19.80
CA ILE A 216 -9.07 -4.07 -19.88
C ILE A 216 -9.92 -3.43 -18.77
N GLY A 217 -11.03 -2.78 -19.16
CA GLY A 217 -11.90 -2.08 -18.21
C GLY A 217 -11.40 -0.70 -17.76
N ARG A 218 -10.31 -0.19 -18.35
CA ARG A 218 -9.71 1.12 -18.04
C ARG A 218 -9.38 1.31 -16.56
N VAL A 219 -8.85 0.26 -15.94
CA VAL A 219 -8.48 0.27 -14.52
C VAL A 219 -7.29 1.20 -14.27
N ALA A 220 -7.33 1.91 -13.14
CA ALA A 220 -6.27 2.82 -12.73
C ALA A 220 -5.26 2.10 -11.82
N PRO A 221 -3.95 2.10 -12.14
CA PRO A 221 -2.92 1.41 -11.36
C PRO A 221 -2.48 2.24 -10.14
N VAL A 222 -3.35 2.37 -9.13
CA VAL A 222 -3.10 3.20 -7.95
C VAL A 222 -1.88 2.69 -7.15
N ASP A 223 -1.71 1.37 -7.09
CA ASP A 223 -0.62 0.70 -6.38
C ASP A 223 0.76 0.95 -6.99
N SER A 224 0.87 1.20 -8.31
CA SER A 224 2.16 1.42 -9.00
C SER A 224 2.99 2.55 -8.39
N GLY A 225 2.34 3.66 -8.00
CA GLY A 225 3.02 4.78 -7.32
C GLY A 225 3.59 4.39 -5.96
N PHE A 226 2.83 3.61 -5.19
CA PHE A 226 3.26 3.15 -3.87
C PHE A 226 4.39 2.14 -3.98
N TRP A 227 4.27 1.16 -4.87
CA TRP A 227 5.34 0.19 -5.13
C TRP A 227 6.63 0.86 -5.59
N TRP A 228 6.56 1.91 -6.41
CA TRP A 228 7.73 2.65 -6.84
C TRP A 228 8.46 3.32 -5.66
N ILE A 229 7.74 4.00 -4.75
CA ILE A 229 8.33 4.62 -3.55
C ILE A 229 8.92 3.55 -2.61
N ILE A 230 8.20 2.44 -2.42
CA ILE A 230 8.65 1.31 -1.59
C ILE A 230 9.92 0.70 -2.18
N LEU A 231 9.99 0.52 -3.50
CA LEU A 231 11.14 -0.06 -4.19
C LEU A 231 12.35 0.88 -4.17
N LEU A 232 12.15 2.18 -4.34
CA LEU A 232 13.23 3.18 -4.17
C LEU A 232 13.81 3.12 -2.75
N ARG A 233 12.95 2.91 -1.74
CA ARG A 233 13.40 2.71 -0.36
C ARG A 233 14.13 1.39 -0.16
N ALA A 234 13.69 0.32 -0.80
CA ALA A 234 14.38 -0.97 -0.76
C ALA A 234 15.78 -0.88 -1.38
N TYR A 235 15.89 -0.25 -2.56
CA TYR A 235 17.15 0.03 -3.24
C TYR A 235 18.13 0.78 -2.34
N THR A 236 17.74 1.97 -1.86
CA THR A 236 18.61 2.83 -1.02
C THR A 236 19.03 2.15 0.28
N LYS A 237 18.13 1.36 0.90
CA LYS A 237 18.45 0.61 2.11
C LYS A 237 19.44 -0.52 1.84
N HIS A 238 19.30 -1.21 0.71
CA HIS A 238 20.17 -2.33 0.36
C HIS A 238 21.56 -1.86 -0.08
N THR A 239 21.64 -0.90 -0.99
CA THR A 239 22.92 -0.41 -1.53
C THR A 239 23.66 0.53 -0.57
N GLY A 240 22.93 1.16 0.36
CA GLY A 240 23.46 2.25 1.19
C GLY A 240 23.69 3.55 0.43
N ASP A 241 23.32 3.60 -0.86
CA ASP A 241 23.48 4.77 -1.73
C ASP A 241 22.19 5.58 -1.78
N SER A 242 22.20 6.75 -1.11
CA SER A 242 21.09 7.71 -1.15
C SER A 242 21.10 8.60 -2.40
N SER A 243 22.17 8.60 -3.20
CA SER A 243 22.34 9.56 -4.31
C SER A 243 21.21 9.48 -5.33
N LEU A 244 20.69 8.26 -5.61
CA LEU A 244 19.56 8.04 -6.50
C LEU A 244 18.29 8.73 -5.98
N ALA A 245 17.93 8.50 -4.72
CA ALA A 245 16.74 9.12 -4.13
C ALA A 245 16.88 10.65 -4.01
N GLU A 246 18.11 11.14 -3.83
CA GLU A 246 18.41 12.56 -3.73
C GLU A 246 18.39 13.31 -5.07
N LEU A 247 18.32 12.60 -6.21
CA LEU A 247 18.20 13.23 -7.51
C LEU A 247 16.96 14.15 -7.56
N PRO A 248 17.07 15.34 -8.18
CA PRO A 248 15.95 16.27 -8.30
C PRO A 248 14.72 15.61 -8.94
N GLU A 249 14.91 14.76 -9.95
CA GLU A 249 13.84 14.07 -10.63
C GLU A 249 13.15 13.07 -9.70
N CYS A 250 13.89 12.33 -8.87
CA CYS A 250 13.31 11.37 -7.92
C CYS A 250 12.56 12.08 -6.79
N GLN A 251 13.10 13.17 -6.27
CA GLN A 251 12.41 14.01 -5.28
C GLN A 251 11.10 14.56 -5.84
N ASN A 252 11.14 15.11 -7.06
CA ASN A 252 9.95 15.60 -7.74
C ASN A 252 8.94 14.47 -8.00
N GLY A 253 9.39 13.31 -8.48
CA GLY A 253 8.53 12.16 -8.72
C GLY A 253 7.79 11.68 -7.47
N MET A 254 8.49 11.61 -6.33
CA MET A 254 7.85 11.33 -5.04
C MET A 254 6.81 12.39 -4.67
N ARG A 255 7.15 13.69 -4.77
CA ARG A 255 6.21 14.78 -4.47
C ARG A 255 4.96 14.70 -5.34
N LEU A 256 5.10 14.44 -6.63
CA LEU A 256 3.96 14.29 -7.55
C LEU A 256 3.06 13.10 -7.18
N ILE A 257 3.61 11.96 -6.80
CA ILE A 257 2.81 10.81 -6.32
C ILE A 257 2.08 11.19 -5.03
N LEU A 258 2.80 11.81 -4.08
CA LEU A 258 2.26 12.22 -2.79
C LEU A 258 1.13 13.25 -2.95
N SER A 259 1.29 14.23 -3.84
CA SER A 259 0.26 15.22 -4.14
C SER A 259 -1.05 14.58 -4.60
N LEU A 260 -1.01 13.50 -5.37
CA LEU A 260 -2.22 12.81 -5.83
C LEU A 260 -2.96 12.10 -4.69
N CYS A 261 -2.24 11.53 -3.72
CA CYS A 261 -2.85 10.75 -2.63
C CYS A 261 -3.11 11.55 -1.34
N LEU A 262 -2.48 12.73 -1.20
CA LEU A 262 -2.65 13.63 -0.05
C LEU A 262 -3.52 14.84 -0.37
N SER A 263 -3.97 15.01 -1.63
CA SER A 263 -4.85 16.10 -2.03
C SER A 263 -6.12 16.14 -1.19
N GLU A 264 -6.56 17.35 -0.84
CA GLU A 264 -7.85 17.57 -0.21
C GLU A 264 -9.00 17.24 -1.17
N GLY A 265 -10.12 16.78 -0.62
CA GLY A 265 -11.30 16.42 -1.38
C GLY A 265 -12.53 16.31 -0.48
N PHE A 266 -13.62 15.77 -1.03
CA PHE A 266 -14.86 15.55 -0.29
C PHE A 266 -14.82 14.31 0.63
N ASP A 267 -13.74 13.54 0.57
CA ASP A 267 -13.61 12.33 1.37
C ASP A 267 -13.50 12.68 2.86
N THR A 268 -14.34 12.05 3.67
CA THR A 268 -14.39 12.26 5.12
C THR A 268 -13.56 11.24 5.89
N PHE A 269 -12.87 10.35 5.17
CA PHE A 269 -12.00 9.32 5.73
C PHE A 269 -10.52 9.61 5.44
N PRO A 270 -9.59 9.21 6.33
CA PRO A 270 -8.15 9.36 6.07
C PRO A 270 -7.62 8.35 5.04
N THR A 271 -8.39 7.31 4.74
CA THR A 271 -8.12 6.29 3.72
C THR A 271 -8.25 6.87 2.32
N LEU A 272 -7.66 6.20 1.34
CA LEU A 272 -7.70 6.59 -0.06
C LEU A 272 -8.87 5.93 -0.77
N LEU A 273 -9.81 6.73 -1.26
CA LEU A 273 -10.94 6.27 -2.07
C LEU A 273 -10.47 5.71 -3.42
N CYS A 274 -10.91 4.50 -3.74
CA CYS A 274 -10.51 3.77 -4.93
C CYS A 274 -11.70 3.23 -5.73
N ALA A 275 -11.54 3.20 -7.05
CA ALA A 275 -12.40 2.44 -7.94
C ALA A 275 -12.14 0.93 -7.79
N ASP A 276 -13.02 0.10 -8.34
CA ASP A 276 -12.78 -1.35 -8.42
C ASP A 276 -11.60 -1.64 -9.38
N GLY A 277 -10.89 -2.75 -9.17
CA GLY A 277 -9.78 -3.11 -10.05
C GLY A 277 -8.49 -2.28 -9.90
N CYS A 278 -8.30 -1.55 -8.78
CA CYS A 278 -7.27 -0.52 -8.65
C CYS A 278 -5.89 -0.99 -8.13
N CYS A 279 -5.74 -2.28 -7.83
CA CYS A 279 -4.56 -2.85 -7.19
C CYS A 279 -4.20 -4.18 -7.87
N MET A 280 -3.49 -5.11 -7.21
CA MET A 280 -3.15 -6.43 -7.76
C MET A 280 -4.36 -7.10 -8.42
N ILE A 281 -5.50 -7.01 -7.76
CA ILE A 281 -6.81 -7.36 -8.31
C ILE A 281 -7.20 -6.28 -9.32
N ASP A 282 -6.88 -6.51 -10.60
CA ASP A 282 -7.09 -5.57 -11.72
C ASP A 282 -8.44 -5.75 -12.45
N ARG A 283 -9.41 -6.38 -11.78
CA ARG A 283 -10.76 -6.66 -12.31
C ARG A 283 -11.82 -6.38 -11.27
N LYS A 284 -13.08 -6.26 -11.71
CA LYS A 284 -14.21 -5.99 -10.82
C LYS A 284 -14.40 -7.13 -9.82
N MET A 285 -14.10 -6.86 -8.55
CA MET A 285 -14.14 -7.84 -7.45
C MET A 285 -14.81 -7.28 -6.18
N GLY A 286 -15.47 -6.13 -6.31
CA GLY A 286 -16.10 -5.44 -5.19
C GLY A 286 -15.07 -4.81 -4.27
N ILE A 287 -13.87 -4.49 -4.74
CA ILE A 287 -12.82 -3.87 -3.90
C ILE A 287 -12.88 -2.34 -3.91
N TYR A 288 -13.85 -1.73 -4.60
CA TYR A 288 -14.10 -0.29 -4.58
C TYR A 288 -14.31 0.24 -3.15
N GLY A 289 -14.10 1.54 -2.95
CA GLY A 289 -14.13 2.18 -1.62
C GLY A 289 -12.73 2.25 -1.04
N TYR A 290 -12.48 1.55 0.07
CA TYR A 290 -11.23 1.66 0.82
C TYR A 290 -10.58 0.28 1.03
N PRO A 291 -10.06 -0.36 -0.03
CA PRO A 291 -9.53 -1.72 0.06
C PRO A 291 -8.25 -1.77 0.91
N ILE A 292 -8.15 -2.74 1.82
CA ILE A 292 -7.03 -2.90 2.76
C ILE A 292 -5.67 -2.94 2.06
N GLU A 293 -5.58 -3.55 0.89
CA GLU A 293 -4.35 -3.59 0.08
C GLU A 293 -3.84 -2.19 -0.26
N ILE A 294 -4.69 -1.32 -0.80
CA ILE A 294 -4.30 0.06 -1.08
C ILE A 294 -3.97 0.81 0.20
N GLN A 295 -4.76 0.64 1.27
CA GLN A 295 -4.54 1.39 2.51
C GLN A 295 -3.21 0.99 3.17
N ALA A 296 -2.86 -0.29 3.16
CA ALA A 296 -1.60 -0.80 3.68
C ALA A 296 -0.40 -0.34 2.83
N LEU A 297 -0.52 -0.40 1.50
CA LEU A 297 0.51 0.10 0.57
C LEU A 297 0.71 1.62 0.70
N PHE A 298 -0.38 2.37 0.82
CA PHE A 298 -0.36 3.81 1.04
C PHE A 298 0.35 4.14 2.35
N PHE A 299 0.02 3.47 3.45
CA PHE A 299 0.69 3.63 4.72
C PHE A 299 2.20 3.34 4.63
N MET A 300 2.58 2.24 3.98
CA MET A 300 3.99 1.88 3.77
C MET A 300 4.73 2.91 2.93
N ALA A 301 4.14 3.36 1.82
CA ALA A 301 4.71 4.36 0.93
C ALA A 301 4.89 5.72 1.65
N LEU A 302 3.93 6.15 2.47
CA LEU A 302 4.07 7.35 3.30
C LEU A 302 5.24 7.23 4.28
N ARG A 303 5.39 6.08 4.95
CA ARG A 303 6.54 5.84 5.85
C ARG A 303 7.87 5.86 5.10
N CYS A 304 7.92 5.28 3.90
CA CYS A 304 9.10 5.28 3.04
C CYS A 304 9.43 6.71 2.57
N ALA A 305 8.45 7.44 2.03
CA ALA A 305 8.61 8.81 1.56
C ALA A 305 9.13 9.74 2.64
N ARG A 306 8.62 9.64 3.87
CA ARG A 306 9.11 10.43 5.02
C ARG A 306 10.62 10.29 5.26
N LEU A 307 11.21 9.13 4.93
CA LEU A 307 12.63 8.86 5.09
C LEU A 307 13.47 9.23 3.85
N LEU A 308 12.83 9.31 2.68
CA LEU A 308 13.51 9.59 1.41
C LEU A 308 13.45 11.06 1.00
N LEU A 309 12.45 11.81 1.46
CA LEU A 309 12.31 13.23 1.13
C LEU A 309 13.40 14.06 1.79
N LYS A 310 14.00 14.95 0.99
CA LYS A 310 14.91 15.98 1.48
C LYS A 310 14.18 16.92 2.43
N GLN A 311 14.88 17.40 3.44
CA GLN A 311 14.36 18.38 4.40
C GLN A 311 14.57 19.82 3.88
N ASP A 312 14.30 20.04 2.59
CA ASP A 312 14.21 21.38 2.00
C ASP A 312 12.83 21.99 2.29
N GLY A 313 12.58 23.24 1.85
CA GLY A 313 11.33 23.95 2.15
C GLY A 313 10.09 23.13 1.76
N GLU A 314 9.99 22.75 0.49
CA GLU A 314 8.89 21.92 -0.02
C GLU A 314 8.85 20.52 0.63
N GLY A 315 10.00 19.86 0.79
CA GLY A 315 10.06 18.54 1.39
C GLY A 315 9.60 18.51 2.84
N LYS A 316 9.86 19.58 3.61
CA LYS A 316 9.37 19.72 4.99
C LYS A 316 7.84 19.78 5.05
N GLU A 317 7.19 20.53 4.15
CA GLU A 317 5.73 20.59 4.07
C GLU A 317 5.12 19.21 3.81
N PHE A 318 5.69 18.46 2.86
CA PHE A 318 5.25 17.08 2.62
C PHE A 318 5.47 16.19 3.84
N VAL A 319 6.60 16.30 4.54
CA VAL A 319 6.89 15.50 5.74
C VAL A 319 5.85 15.76 6.85
N ASP A 320 5.43 17.01 7.04
CA ASP A 320 4.39 17.37 8.01
C ASP A 320 3.02 16.81 7.60
N LEU A 321 2.63 16.95 6.32
CA LEU A 321 1.40 16.36 5.77
C LEU A 321 1.38 14.84 5.90
N ILE A 322 2.50 14.19 5.59
CA ILE A 322 2.70 12.75 5.77
C ILE A 322 2.54 12.37 7.24
N GLY A 323 3.13 13.13 8.17
CA GLY A 323 3.02 12.89 9.61
C GLY A 323 1.57 12.89 10.10
N ASN A 324 0.81 13.91 9.72
CA ASN A 324 -0.61 14.03 10.05
C ASN A 324 -1.44 12.89 9.46
N ARG A 325 -1.22 12.56 8.18
CA ARG A 325 -1.94 11.47 7.51
C ARG A 325 -1.62 10.11 8.12
N LEU A 326 -0.35 9.83 8.41
CA LEU A 326 0.07 8.57 9.05
C LEU A 326 -0.59 8.38 10.42
N HIS A 327 -0.73 9.45 11.21
CA HIS A 327 -1.42 9.39 12.50
C HIS A 327 -2.90 9.02 12.34
N ALA A 328 -3.61 9.74 11.47
CA ALA A 328 -5.02 9.49 11.21
C ALA A 328 -5.28 8.10 10.62
N LEU A 329 -4.45 7.67 9.66
CA LEU A 329 -4.56 6.36 9.02
C LEU A 329 -4.26 5.23 10.01
N SER A 330 -3.24 5.37 10.87
CA SER A 330 -2.94 4.38 11.92
C SER A 330 -4.13 4.16 12.84
N PHE A 331 -4.72 5.24 13.34
CA PHE A 331 -5.88 5.16 14.22
C PHE A 331 -7.07 4.50 13.50
N HIS A 332 -7.37 4.96 12.28
CA HIS A 332 -8.52 4.48 11.52
C HIS A 332 -8.41 2.98 11.20
N MET A 333 -7.27 2.53 10.66
CA MET A 333 -7.07 1.13 10.29
C MET A 333 -7.12 0.21 11.52
N ARG A 334 -6.40 0.57 12.60
CA ARG A 334 -6.36 -0.27 13.82
C ARG A 334 -7.69 -0.34 14.56
N SER A 335 -8.52 0.70 14.46
CA SER A 335 -9.79 0.77 15.20
C SER A 335 -10.95 0.18 14.42
N TYR A 336 -10.98 0.35 13.09
CA TYR A 336 -12.17 0.05 12.29
C TYR A 336 -11.97 -1.08 11.28
N PHE A 337 -10.74 -1.31 10.79
CA PHE A 337 -10.47 -2.44 9.90
C PHE A 337 -10.08 -3.71 10.68
N TRP A 338 -9.65 -3.58 11.93
CA TRP A 338 -9.28 -4.75 12.74
C TRP A 338 -10.49 -5.58 13.13
N LEU A 339 -10.43 -6.88 12.89
CA LEU A 339 -11.43 -7.86 13.29
C LEU A 339 -10.78 -9.04 13.99
N ASP A 340 -11.22 -9.29 15.22
CA ASP A 340 -11.00 -10.51 15.98
C ASP A 340 -12.35 -10.99 16.55
N LEU A 341 -12.37 -12.09 17.28
CA LEU A 341 -13.61 -12.63 17.85
C LEU A 341 -14.33 -11.63 18.77
N LYS A 342 -13.58 -10.79 19.51
CA LYS A 342 -14.19 -9.79 20.38
C LYS A 342 -14.88 -8.71 19.55
N GLN A 343 -14.19 -8.15 18.56
CA GLN A 343 -14.75 -7.12 17.69
C GLN A 343 -15.91 -7.65 16.85
N LEU A 344 -15.84 -8.90 16.39
CA LEU A 344 -16.95 -9.54 15.69
C LEU A 344 -18.20 -9.61 16.56
N ASN A 345 -18.06 -9.98 17.84
CA ASN A 345 -19.17 -10.00 18.81
C ASN A 345 -19.72 -8.59 19.08
N ASP A 346 -18.86 -7.57 19.13
CA ASP A 346 -19.29 -6.19 19.33
C ASP A 346 -20.08 -5.68 18.11
N ILE A 347 -19.61 -5.96 16.88
CA ILE A 347 -20.30 -5.60 15.63
C ILE A 347 -21.66 -6.31 15.52
N TYR A 348 -21.71 -7.60 15.87
CA TYR A 348 -22.96 -8.38 15.87
C TYR A 348 -24.03 -7.77 16.81
N ARG A 349 -23.61 -6.99 17.81
CA ARG A 349 -24.48 -6.36 18.82
C ARG A 349 -24.72 -4.87 18.56
N TYR A 350 -24.27 -4.35 17.42
CA TYR A 350 -24.47 -2.95 17.08
C TYR A 350 -25.95 -2.58 17.05
N LYS A 351 -26.22 -1.35 17.50
CA LYS A 351 -27.45 -0.66 17.19
C LYS A 351 -27.26 0.09 15.88
N THR A 352 -28.34 0.23 15.12
CA THR A 352 -28.36 0.95 13.85
C THR A 352 -28.93 2.36 14.06
N GLU A 353 -28.77 3.22 13.06
CA GLU A 353 -29.29 4.59 13.05
C GLU A 353 -28.74 5.46 14.22
N GLU A 354 -27.47 5.23 14.60
CA GLU A 354 -26.80 6.03 15.62
C GLU A 354 -26.34 7.38 15.05
N TYR A 355 -26.99 8.46 15.47
CA TYR A 355 -26.64 9.83 15.08
C TYR A 355 -25.99 10.59 16.24
N SER A 356 -24.70 10.38 16.46
CA SER A 356 -23.92 11.15 17.46
C SER A 356 -22.40 11.01 17.27
N HIS A 357 -21.62 11.94 17.82
CA HIS A 357 -20.16 11.81 17.89
C HIS A 357 -19.68 10.66 18.78
N THR A 358 -20.54 10.18 19.68
CA THR A 358 -20.28 9.06 20.60
C THR A 358 -20.85 7.73 20.11
N ALA A 359 -21.27 7.66 18.84
CA ALA A 359 -21.77 6.44 18.21
C ALA A 359 -20.69 5.34 18.24
N LEU A 360 -21.13 4.12 18.58
CA LEU A 360 -20.32 2.91 18.49
C LEU A 360 -20.32 2.40 17.04
N ASN A 361 -21.50 2.35 16.42
CA ASN A 361 -21.65 1.93 15.03
C ASN A 361 -21.44 3.11 14.06
N LYS A 362 -20.18 3.59 13.99
CA LYS A 362 -19.83 4.82 13.24
C LYS A 362 -20.12 4.76 11.74
N PHE A 363 -20.24 3.58 11.17
CA PHE A 363 -20.48 3.37 9.74
C PHE A 363 -21.89 2.89 9.43
N ASN A 364 -22.77 2.81 10.44
CA ASN A 364 -24.14 2.27 10.32
C ASN A 364 -24.18 0.88 9.64
N VAL A 365 -23.30 -0.02 10.06
CA VAL A 365 -23.26 -1.41 9.59
C VAL A 365 -24.47 -2.15 10.14
N MET A 366 -25.18 -2.86 9.28
CA MET A 366 -26.33 -3.68 9.67
C MET A 366 -25.83 -5.03 10.20
N PRO A 367 -26.07 -5.41 11.46
CA PRO A 367 -25.62 -6.70 12.00
C PRO A 367 -26.14 -7.88 11.17
N ASP A 368 -27.38 -7.80 10.69
CA ASP A 368 -28.01 -8.83 9.84
C ASP A 368 -27.30 -9.02 8.47
N SER A 369 -26.40 -8.10 8.09
CA SER A 369 -25.60 -8.23 6.87
C SER A 369 -24.28 -8.98 7.06
N LEU A 370 -23.94 -9.37 8.30
CA LEU A 370 -22.76 -10.19 8.60
C LEU A 370 -22.88 -11.56 7.89
N PRO A 371 -21.89 -11.95 7.07
CA PRO A 371 -21.94 -13.25 6.39
C PRO A 371 -21.77 -14.41 7.38
N ASP A 372 -22.60 -15.45 7.28
CA ASP A 372 -22.55 -16.62 8.19
C ASP A 372 -21.16 -17.25 8.30
N TRP A 373 -20.42 -17.32 7.19
CA TRP A 373 -19.08 -17.93 7.16
C TRP A 373 -18.09 -17.26 8.12
N VAL A 374 -18.28 -15.97 8.45
CA VAL A 374 -17.32 -15.22 9.29
C VAL A 374 -17.29 -15.75 10.72
N PHE A 375 -18.43 -16.23 11.22
CA PHE A 375 -18.54 -16.77 12.58
C PHE A 375 -17.84 -18.11 12.72
N ASP A 376 -17.93 -18.96 11.69
CA ASP A 376 -17.25 -20.25 11.65
C ASP A 376 -15.75 -20.09 11.36
N PHE A 377 -15.39 -19.10 10.53
CA PHE A 377 -14.02 -18.82 10.15
C PHE A 377 -13.22 -18.17 11.28
N MET A 378 -13.80 -17.28 12.08
CA MET A 378 -13.05 -16.56 13.12
C MET A 378 -12.59 -17.51 14.26
N PRO A 379 -11.28 -17.72 14.48
CA PRO A 379 -10.80 -18.57 15.56
C PRO A 379 -10.94 -17.88 16.93
N SER A 380 -10.79 -18.65 18.01
CA SER A 380 -10.76 -18.11 19.38
C SER A 380 -9.50 -17.28 19.68
N ARG A 381 -8.41 -17.55 18.96
CA ARG A 381 -7.16 -16.80 18.96
C ARG A 381 -6.78 -16.46 17.54
N GLY A 382 -6.64 -15.17 17.26
CA GLY A 382 -6.29 -14.65 15.95
C GLY A 382 -7.19 -13.49 15.55
N GLY A 383 -6.86 -12.87 14.43
CA GLY A 383 -7.60 -11.74 13.87
C GLY A 383 -6.91 -11.21 12.63
N TYR A 384 -7.57 -10.33 11.90
CA TYR A 384 -7.04 -9.76 10.66
C TYR A 384 -7.65 -8.38 10.37
N PHE A 385 -7.05 -7.67 9.42
CA PHE A 385 -7.67 -6.50 8.82
C PHE A 385 -8.64 -6.92 7.72
N ILE A 386 -9.91 -6.54 7.86
CA ILE A 386 -10.96 -6.83 6.88
C ILE A 386 -10.71 -6.10 5.56
N GLY A 387 -11.32 -6.61 4.49
CA GLY A 387 -11.07 -6.16 3.14
C GLY A 387 -11.43 -4.70 2.87
N ASN A 388 -12.50 -4.19 3.48
CA ASN A 388 -12.99 -2.83 3.20
C ASN A 388 -13.91 -2.32 4.31
N VAL A 389 -13.87 -1.01 4.57
CA VAL A 389 -14.80 -0.31 5.47
C VAL A 389 -15.23 0.99 4.81
N SER A 390 -16.53 1.15 4.55
CA SER A 390 -17.11 2.35 3.95
C SER A 390 -18.49 2.65 4.55
N PRO A 391 -19.12 3.80 4.25
CA PRO A 391 -20.48 4.10 4.73
C PRO A 391 -21.45 2.95 4.44
N ALA A 392 -22.11 2.45 5.49
CA ALA A 392 -23.05 1.34 5.49
C ALA A 392 -22.53 0.01 4.91
N ARG A 393 -21.20 -0.19 4.87
CA ARG A 393 -20.60 -1.41 4.29
C ARG A 393 -19.30 -1.80 4.98
N MET A 394 -19.20 -3.09 5.31
CA MET A 394 -17.96 -3.76 5.67
C MET A 394 -17.79 -5.00 4.80
N ASP A 395 -16.63 -5.14 4.17
CA ASP A 395 -16.26 -6.34 3.43
C ASP A 395 -15.37 -7.21 4.32
N PHE A 396 -15.97 -8.26 4.88
CA PHE A 396 -15.31 -9.15 5.84
C PHE A 396 -14.28 -10.08 5.20
N ARG A 397 -14.15 -10.14 3.87
CA ARG A 397 -13.17 -11.03 3.24
C ARG A 397 -11.76 -10.72 3.72
N TRP A 398 -10.98 -11.78 3.93
CA TRP A 398 -9.54 -11.69 4.20
C TRP A 398 -8.79 -11.47 2.89
N PHE A 399 -7.79 -10.59 2.88
CA PHE A 399 -6.92 -10.34 1.74
C PHE A 399 -5.46 -10.48 2.16
N CYS A 400 -4.70 -11.34 1.46
CA CYS A 400 -3.35 -11.73 1.83
C CYS A 400 -2.38 -10.55 1.84
N LEU A 401 -2.23 -9.89 0.68
CA LEU A 401 -1.27 -8.81 0.48
C LEU A 401 -1.49 -7.67 1.48
N GLY A 402 -2.74 -7.23 1.65
CA GLY A 402 -3.09 -6.17 2.59
C GLY A 402 -2.69 -6.48 4.04
N ASN A 403 -2.93 -7.70 4.51
CA ASN A 403 -2.53 -8.12 5.86
C ASN A 403 -1.01 -8.28 6.00
N CYS A 404 -0.33 -8.83 4.99
CA CYS A 404 1.13 -8.94 4.99
C CYS A 404 1.80 -7.55 5.01
N VAL A 405 1.38 -6.64 4.13
CA VAL A 405 1.91 -5.28 4.08
C VAL A 405 1.59 -4.51 5.37
N ALA A 406 0.44 -4.75 6.01
CA ALA A 406 0.13 -4.17 7.31
C ALA A 406 1.15 -4.57 8.39
N ILE A 407 1.61 -5.83 8.39
CA ILE A 407 2.69 -6.31 9.28
C ILE A 407 4.03 -5.66 8.90
N LEU A 408 4.44 -5.77 7.63
CA LEU A 408 5.75 -5.28 7.14
C LEU A 408 5.93 -3.77 7.34
N SER A 409 4.86 -3.01 7.20
CA SER A 409 4.84 -1.57 7.38
C SER A 409 4.64 -1.12 8.84
N SER A 410 4.51 -2.05 9.79
CA SER A 410 4.10 -1.80 11.18
C SER A 410 2.82 -0.96 11.33
N LEU A 411 1.91 -1.09 10.36
CA LEU A 411 0.53 -0.62 10.51
C LEU A 411 -0.16 -1.45 11.59
N ALA A 412 -0.01 -2.77 11.52
CA ALA A 412 -0.40 -3.69 12.59
C ALA A 412 0.43 -3.44 13.84
N THR A 413 -0.19 -3.47 15.03
CA THR A 413 0.58 -3.57 16.29
C THR A 413 1.26 -4.94 16.38
N PRO A 414 2.25 -5.13 17.29
CA PRO A 414 2.84 -6.44 17.51
C PRO A 414 1.81 -7.52 17.86
N GLU A 415 0.80 -7.18 18.65
CA GLU A 415 -0.30 -8.09 19.04
C GLU A 415 -1.17 -8.45 17.84
N GLN A 416 -1.53 -7.47 17.01
CA GLN A 416 -2.28 -7.69 15.77
C GLN A 416 -1.48 -8.53 14.77
N SER A 417 -0.17 -8.30 14.65
CA SER A 417 0.71 -9.06 13.79
C SER A 417 0.79 -10.53 14.23
N ALA A 418 0.95 -10.77 15.52
CA ALA A 418 0.91 -12.12 16.08
C ALA A 418 -0.46 -12.78 15.90
N ALA A 419 -1.55 -12.03 16.04
CA ALA A 419 -2.90 -12.53 15.83
C ALA A 419 -3.21 -12.86 14.36
N ILE A 420 -2.63 -12.13 13.39
CA ILE A 420 -2.69 -12.50 11.96
C ILE A 420 -1.98 -13.84 11.72
N MET A 421 -0.83 -14.06 12.36
CA MET A 421 -0.12 -15.34 12.25
C MET A 421 -0.87 -16.48 12.95
N ASP A 422 -1.40 -16.26 14.15
CA ASP A 422 -2.27 -17.22 14.84
C ASP A 422 -3.49 -17.59 13.97
N LEU A 423 -4.07 -16.63 13.22
CA LEU A 423 -5.16 -16.90 12.28
C LEU A 423 -4.71 -17.79 11.11
N ILE A 424 -3.57 -17.47 10.48
CA ILE A 424 -3.04 -18.25 9.35
C ILE A 424 -2.72 -19.68 9.77
N GLU A 425 -2.11 -19.87 10.95
CA GLU A 425 -1.87 -21.19 11.54
C GLU A 425 -3.18 -21.94 11.80
N ALA A 426 -4.19 -21.26 12.38
CA ALA A 426 -5.47 -21.88 12.72
C ALA A 426 -6.36 -22.21 11.50
N ARG A 427 -6.20 -21.46 10.41
CA ARG A 427 -6.97 -21.58 9.16
C ARG A 427 -6.08 -21.91 7.96
N TRP A 428 -5.08 -22.75 8.21
CA TRP A 428 -4.07 -23.10 7.21
C TRP A 428 -4.67 -23.73 5.97
N GLU A 429 -5.64 -24.65 6.13
CA GLU A 429 -6.30 -25.32 5.01
C GLU A 429 -7.09 -24.34 4.14
N GLU A 430 -7.75 -23.36 4.75
CA GLU A 430 -8.55 -22.35 4.04
C GLU A 430 -7.70 -21.28 3.35
N LEU A 431 -6.63 -20.81 4.00
CA LEU A 431 -5.82 -19.68 3.54
C LEU A 431 -4.59 -20.09 2.72
N VAL A 432 -4.11 -21.33 2.91
CA VAL A 432 -2.95 -21.90 2.21
C VAL A 432 -3.34 -23.15 1.43
N GLY A 433 -3.87 -24.16 2.12
CA GLY A 433 -4.12 -25.48 1.56
C GLY A 433 -2.84 -26.09 0.95
N GLU A 434 -2.97 -26.76 -0.20
CA GLU A 434 -1.85 -27.39 -0.90
C GLU A 434 -0.99 -26.41 -1.73
N MET A 435 -1.42 -25.16 -1.89
CA MET A 435 -0.73 -24.15 -2.71
C MET A 435 -0.76 -22.77 -2.06
N PRO A 436 0.36 -22.27 -1.52
CA PRO A 436 0.45 -20.92 -0.96
C PRO A 436 0.31 -19.86 -2.08
N LEU A 437 -0.35 -18.73 -1.87
CA LEU A 437 -1.33 -18.38 -0.83
C LEU A 437 -2.63 -17.94 -1.48
N LYS A 438 -3.77 -18.10 -0.82
CA LYS A 438 -5.02 -17.51 -1.32
C LYS A 438 -4.86 -15.99 -1.42
N ILE A 439 -5.24 -15.40 -2.55
CA ILE A 439 -5.24 -13.93 -2.71
C ILE A 439 -6.29 -13.28 -1.80
N CYS A 440 -7.46 -13.89 -1.70
CA CYS A 440 -8.51 -13.53 -0.77
C CYS A 440 -9.32 -14.75 -0.31
N TYR A 441 -10.04 -14.63 0.80
CA TYR A 441 -10.92 -15.67 1.31
C TYR A 441 -12.19 -15.08 1.95
N PRO A 442 -13.37 -15.70 1.76
CA PRO A 442 -13.66 -16.78 0.81
C PRO A 442 -13.88 -16.26 -0.63
N ALA A 443 -14.06 -17.19 -1.58
CA ALA A 443 -14.55 -16.86 -2.91
C ALA A 443 -16.02 -16.40 -2.87
N ILE A 444 -16.36 -15.46 -3.75
CA ILE A 444 -17.72 -15.01 -4.01
C ILE A 444 -18.40 -16.04 -4.92
N GLU A 445 -19.62 -16.47 -4.55
CA GLU A 445 -20.37 -17.52 -5.25
C GLU A 445 -21.79 -17.09 -5.66
N GLY A 446 -22.40 -17.86 -6.56
CA GLY A 446 -23.83 -17.77 -6.89
C GLY A 446 -24.32 -16.38 -7.29
N HIS A 447 -25.31 -15.85 -6.57
CA HIS A 447 -25.86 -14.52 -6.84
C HIS A 447 -24.89 -13.39 -6.55
N GLN A 448 -24.09 -13.51 -5.49
CA GLN A 448 -23.09 -12.50 -5.15
C GLN A 448 -22.05 -12.38 -6.26
N TRP A 449 -21.61 -13.51 -6.84
CA TRP A 449 -20.65 -13.48 -7.95
C TRP A 449 -21.22 -12.71 -9.14
N ARG A 450 -22.45 -13.03 -9.56
CA ARG A 450 -23.13 -12.33 -10.66
C ARG A 450 -23.22 -10.82 -10.44
N ILE A 451 -23.56 -10.39 -9.22
CA ILE A 451 -23.76 -8.98 -8.87
C ILE A 451 -22.41 -8.25 -8.74
N ILE A 452 -21.50 -8.79 -7.92
CA ILE A 452 -20.24 -8.14 -7.56
C ILE A 452 -19.31 -8.10 -8.76
N THR A 453 -19.05 -9.25 -9.40
CA THR A 453 -18.07 -9.34 -10.50
C THR A 453 -18.68 -8.96 -11.85
N GLY A 454 -20.01 -8.92 -11.96
CA GLY A 454 -20.68 -8.71 -13.25
C GLY A 454 -20.59 -9.94 -14.15
N CYS A 455 -20.63 -11.15 -13.57
CA CYS A 455 -20.48 -12.42 -14.26
C CYS A 455 -19.11 -12.60 -14.94
N ASP A 456 -18.04 -12.08 -14.33
CA ASP A 456 -16.69 -12.14 -14.90
C ASP A 456 -16.17 -13.59 -15.02
N PRO A 457 -15.99 -14.13 -16.25
CA PRO A 457 -15.65 -15.53 -16.45
C PRO A 457 -14.21 -15.88 -16.02
N LYS A 458 -13.32 -14.90 -15.83
CA LYS A 458 -11.96 -15.14 -15.32
C LYS A 458 -11.95 -15.36 -13.80
N ASN A 459 -12.91 -14.76 -13.11
CA ASN A 459 -13.06 -14.75 -11.65
C ASN A 459 -14.19 -15.68 -11.19
N THR A 460 -14.28 -16.89 -11.76
CA THR A 460 -15.19 -17.94 -11.27
C THR A 460 -14.81 -18.37 -9.84
N ARG A 461 -15.63 -19.26 -9.25
CA ARG A 461 -15.41 -19.78 -7.89
C ARG A 461 -13.98 -20.34 -7.72
N TRP A 462 -13.24 -19.82 -6.74
CA TRP A 462 -11.85 -20.23 -6.41
C TRP A 462 -10.84 -20.07 -7.57
N SER A 463 -11.08 -19.12 -8.48
CA SER A 463 -10.25 -18.87 -9.66
C SER A 463 -9.71 -17.43 -9.68
N TYR A 464 -8.48 -17.28 -10.18
CA TYR A 464 -7.81 -15.98 -10.39
C TYR A 464 -7.92 -15.08 -9.14
N HIS A 465 -8.58 -13.92 -9.20
CA HIS A 465 -8.71 -13.03 -8.03
C HIS A 465 -9.76 -13.49 -7.02
N ASN A 466 -10.70 -14.37 -7.42
CA ASN A 466 -11.81 -14.81 -6.61
C ASN A 466 -11.46 -16.07 -5.81
N GLY A 467 -10.51 -15.93 -4.89
CA GLY A 467 -10.03 -17.03 -4.04
C GLY A 467 -9.04 -17.99 -4.72
N GLY A 468 -8.40 -17.57 -5.82
CA GLY A 468 -7.28 -18.33 -6.39
C GLY A 468 -6.07 -18.35 -5.46
N SER A 469 -5.22 -19.37 -5.60
CA SER A 469 -3.90 -19.42 -4.94
C SER A 469 -2.84 -18.78 -5.85
N TRP A 470 -2.07 -17.84 -5.30
CA TRP A 470 -1.05 -17.06 -6.00
C TRP A 470 0.33 -17.27 -5.35
N PRO A 471 1.23 -18.04 -5.98
CA PRO A 471 2.57 -18.31 -5.43
C PRO A 471 3.43 -17.06 -5.22
N GLY A 472 3.19 -15.98 -5.98
CA GLY A 472 3.90 -14.71 -5.82
C GLY A 472 3.76 -14.08 -4.42
N GLU A 473 2.68 -14.39 -3.70
CA GLU A 473 2.42 -13.90 -2.34
C GLU A 473 3.29 -14.57 -1.27
N LEU A 474 3.90 -15.73 -1.58
CA LEU A 474 4.73 -16.48 -0.63
C LEU A 474 5.90 -15.66 -0.09
N LEU A 475 6.46 -14.78 -0.92
CA LEU A 475 7.53 -13.87 -0.52
C LEU A 475 7.08 -12.93 0.60
N LEU A 476 5.89 -12.34 0.48
CA LEU A 476 5.33 -11.40 1.46
C LEU A 476 4.99 -12.10 2.78
N LEU A 477 4.45 -13.31 2.73
CA LEU A 477 4.22 -14.08 3.95
C LEU A 477 5.54 -14.44 4.65
N SER A 478 6.54 -14.86 3.88
CA SER A 478 7.88 -15.19 4.42
C SER A 478 8.49 -13.98 5.14
N PHE A 479 8.36 -12.77 4.58
CA PHE A 479 8.86 -11.56 5.23
C PHE A 479 8.05 -11.15 6.46
N SER A 480 6.73 -11.33 6.44
CA SER A 480 5.84 -11.01 7.57
C SER A 480 6.10 -11.91 8.79
N SER A 481 6.57 -13.12 8.52
CA SER A 481 6.79 -14.21 9.47
C SER A 481 8.09 -14.12 10.29
N ASN A 482 8.88 -13.06 10.08
CA ASN A 482 10.15 -12.77 10.78
C ASN A 482 10.06 -12.59 12.32
N HIS A 483 8.94 -12.96 12.95
CA HIS A 483 8.78 -13.11 14.40
C HIS A 483 9.13 -14.52 14.91
N GLY A 484 9.92 -15.29 14.15
CA GLY A 484 10.32 -16.65 14.53
C GLY A 484 9.21 -17.69 14.35
N ARG A 485 8.26 -17.44 13.44
CA ARG A 485 7.16 -18.35 13.14
C ARG A 485 6.95 -18.46 11.64
N ILE A 486 7.36 -19.58 11.06
CA ILE A 486 6.76 -20.39 9.98
C ILE A 486 7.26 -21.80 10.26
#